data_AF-A0A6I7NDE1-F1
#
_entry.id   AF-A0A6I7NDE1-F1
#
_cell.length_a   1.000
_cell.length_b   1.000
_cell.length_c   1.000
_cell.angle_alpha   90.00
_cell.angle_beta   90.00
_cell.angle_gamma   90.00
#
_symmetry.space_group_name_H-M   'P 1'
#
loop_
_entity.id
_entity.type
_entity.pdbx_description
1 polymer ?
#
loop_
_entity_poly.entity_id
_entity_poly.type
_entity_poly.pdbx_seq_one_letter_code
_entity_poly.pdbx_strand_id
1 'polypeptide(L)'
;MRAVLLALWRPEHPVHALTGLLLWCLWFVLLYAGLSLGCVWLPEAQALSSPWNTINLGLGLLTLVFVLFYALLVWRSWRALQRQPEAHFMLWLGLLVHLLSAAATLFVALPVLYLPPCV
;
A
#
# COMPACT_ATOMS: atom_id res chain seq x y z
N MET A 1 -2.55 25.06 12.99
CA MET A 1 -2.25 23.63 12.77
C MET A 1 -2.81 23.07 11.46
N ARG A 2 -4.13 23.19 11.19
CA ARG A 2 -4.77 22.68 9.96
C ARG A 2 -4.13 23.16 8.64
N ALA A 3 -3.76 24.43 8.54
CA ALA A 3 -3.11 25.00 7.35
C ALA A 3 -1.71 24.40 7.07
N VAL A 4 -0.95 24.08 8.13
CA VAL A 4 0.39 23.46 8.01
C VAL A 4 0.27 22.01 7.55
N LEU A 5 -0.70 21.26 8.09
CA LEU A 5 -0.99 19.89 7.66
C LEU A 5 -1.44 19.84 6.19
N LEU A 6 -2.26 20.80 5.75
CA LEU A 6 -2.68 20.92 4.35
C LEU A 6 -1.53 21.33 3.42
N ALA A 7 -0.58 22.13 3.91
CA ALA A 7 0.62 22.49 3.16
C ALA A 7 1.57 21.29 2.98
N LEU A 8 1.74 20.45 4.00
CA LEU A 8 2.53 19.22 3.95
C LEU A 8 1.94 18.17 2.99
N TRP A 9 0.63 18.21 2.79
CA TRP A 9 -0.10 17.30 1.89
C TRP A 9 -0.17 17.80 0.44
N ARG A 10 0.55 18.89 0.12
CA ARG A 10 0.63 19.35 -1.26
C ARG A 10 1.51 18.41 -2.08
N PRO A 11 1.11 18.07 -3.32
CA PRO A 11 1.86 17.17 -4.18
C PRO A 11 3.30 17.63 -4.45
N GLU A 12 3.54 18.94 -4.47
CA GLU A 12 4.87 19.54 -4.65
C GLU A 12 5.81 19.38 -3.44
N HIS A 13 5.30 18.99 -2.26
CA HIS A 13 6.10 18.85 -1.05
C HIS A 13 6.78 17.47 -0.97
N PRO A 14 8.06 17.35 -0.58
CA PRO A 14 8.78 16.07 -0.54
C PRO A 14 8.14 15.04 0.39
N VAL A 15 7.40 15.49 1.41
CA VAL A 15 6.62 14.61 2.31
C VAL A 15 5.59 13.78 1.54
N HIS A 16 5.03 14.31 0.45
CA HIS A 16 4.09 13.56 -0.38
C HIS A 16 4.76 12.35 -1.04
N ALA A 17 6.03 12.47 -1.47
CA ALA A 17 6.79 11.34 -2.00
C ALA A 17 7.16 10.32 -0.90
N LEU A 18 7.63 10.80 0.26
CA LEU A 18 7.93 9.95 1.43
C LEU A 18 6.72 9.14 1.91
N THR A 19 5.51 9.70 1.78
CA THR A 19 4.27 9.03 2.17
C THR A 19 4.10 7.68 1.45
N GLY A 20 4.50 7.57 0.18
CA GLY A 20 4.38 6.32 -0.57
C GLY A 20 5.22 5.20 0.03
N LEU A 21 6.48 5.50 0.35
CA LEU A 21 7.40 4.58 1.02
C LEU A 21 6.93 4.21 2.43
N LEU A 22 6.46 5.18 3.21
CA LEU A 22 5.98 4.93 4.57
C LEU A 22 4.75 4.02 4.58
N LEU A 23 3.82 4.23 3.65
CA LEU A 23 2.66 3.36 3.48
C LEU A 23 3.07 1.95 3.07
N TRP A 24 4.10 1.83 2.22
CA TRP A 24 4.57 0.53 1.78
C TRP A 24 5.19 -0.24 2.95
N CYS A 25 6.04 0.41 3.74
CA CYS A 25 6.60 -0.18 4.96
C CYS A 25 5.50 -0.58 5.94
N LEU A 26 4.51 0.28 6.16
CA LEU A 26 3.39 0.00 7.06
C LEU A 26 2.59 -1.22 6.57
N TRP A 27 2.22 -1.25 5.29
CA TRP A 27 1.51 -2.38 4.70
C TRP A 27 2.31 -3.67 4.81
N PHE A 28 3.61 -3.64 4.50
CA PHE A 28 4.49 -4.80 4.57
C PHE A 28 4.51 -5.38 5.98
N VAL A 29 4.72 -4.54 7.00
CA VAL A 29 4.71 -4.98 8.41
C VAL A 29 3.35 -5.57 8.78
N LEU A 30 2.24 -4.92 8.41
CA LEU A 30 0.90 -5.42 8.70
C LEU A 30 0.59 -6.75 8.00
N LEU A 31 1.05 -6.93 6.76
CA LEU A 31 0.87 -8.16 5.99
C LEU A 31 1.56 -9.34 6.69
N TYR A 32 2.85 -9.21 6.97
CA TYR A 32 3.63 -10.29 7.58
C TYR A 32 3.24 -10.53 9.04
N ALA A 33 3.01 -9.47 9.83
CA ALA A 33 2.52 -9.63 11.19
C ALA A 33 1.13 -10.28 11.21
N GLY A 34 0.23 -9.87 10.32
CA GLY A 34 -1.11 -10.46 10.17
C GLY A 34 -1.05 -11.93 9.78
N LEU A 35 -0.13 -12.30 8.88
CA LEU A 35 0.10 -13.69 8.52
C LEU A 35 0.63 -14.52 9.70
N SER A 36 1.71 -14.07 10.35
CA SER A 36 2.32 -14.79 11.47
C SER A 36 1.38 -14.92 12.67
N LEU A 37 0.68 -13.85 13.03
CA LEU A 37 -0.30 -13.89 14.11
C LEU A 37 -1.52 -14.71 13.69
N GLY A 38 -2.04 -14.55 12.47
CA GLY A 38 -3.16 -15.34 11.96
C GLY A 38 -2.93 -16.84 12.10
N CYS A 39 -1.74 -17.33 11.76
CA CYS A 39 -1.39 -18.74 11.88
C CYS A 39 -1.28 -19.25 13.33
N VAL A 40 -0.95 -18.38 14.30
CA VAL A 40 -0.89 -18.73 15.73
C VAL A 40 -2.30 -18.75 16.34
N TRP A 41 -3.13 -17.77 15.98
CA TRP A 41 -4.43 -17.56 16.61
C TRP A 41 -5.59 -18.35 15.96
N LEU A 42 -5.45 -18.77 14.70
CA LEU A 42 -6.43 -19.62 14.00
C LEU A 42 -5.79 -20.95 13.56
N PRO A 43 -5.58 -21.91 14.49
CA PRO A 43 -4.97 -23.20 14.16
C PRO A 43 -5.79 -24.00 13.14
N GLU A 44 -7.12 -23.84 13.16
CA GLU A 44 -8.02 -24.46 12.20
C GLU A 44 -7.77 -24.04 10.75
N ALA A 45 -7.20 -22.85 10.52
CA ALA A 45 -6.83 -22.39 9.18
C ALA A 45 -5.64 -23.19 8.60
N GLN A 46 -4.86 -23.88 9.44
CA GLN A 46 -3.77 -24.77 8.98
C GLN A 46 -4.30 -26.06 8.35
N ALA A 47 -5.52 -26.49 8.73
CA ALA A 47 -6.13 -27.70 8.17
C ALA A 47 -6.76 -27.46 6.78
N LEU A 48 -6.98 -26.20 6.39
CA LEU A 48 -7.47 -25.86 5.05
C LEU A 48 -6.29 -25.71 4.08
N SER A 49 -6.17 -26.64 3.14
CA SER A 49 -5.27 -26.53 1.98
C SER A 49 -5.71 -25.49 0.95
N SER A 50 -6.84 -24.82 1.19
CA SER A 50 -7.40 -23.80 0.29
C SER A 50 -6.77 -22.42 0.55
N PRO A 51 -6.37 -21.69 -0.51
CA PRO A 51 -5.98 -20.28 -0.41
C PRO A 51 -7.13 -19.37 0.06
N TRP A 52 -8.37 -19.80 -0.09
CA TRP A 52 -9.57 -19.02 0.24
C TRP A 52 -10.00 -19.26 1.70
N ASN A 53 -9.25 -18.70 2.64
CA ASN A 53 -9.55 -18.75 4.07
C ASN A 53 -9.65 -17.33 4.66
N THR A 54 -10.08 -17.24 5.92
CA THR A 54 -10.30 -15.97 6.63
C THR A 54 -9.03 -15.11 6.73
N ILE A 55 -7.84 -15.73 6.87
CA ILE A 55 -6.55 -15.03 6.95
C ILE A 55 -6.26 -14.36 5.60
N ASN A 56 -6.21 -15.13 4.52
CA ASN A 56 -5.93 -14.63 3.18
C ASN A 56 -6.99 -13.62 2.70
N LEU A 57 -8.27 -13.81 3.04
CA LEU A 57 -9.32 -12.83 2.78
C LEU A 57 -9.06 -11.51 3.51
N GLY A 58 -8.71 -11.57 4.80
CA GLY A 58 -8.36 -10.39 5.59
C GLY A 58 -7.13 -9.65 5.05
N LEU A 59 -6.07 -10.39 4.72
CA LEU A 59 -4.84 -9.83 4.12
C LEU A 59 -5.08 -9.28 2.72
N GLY A 60 -5.95 -9.92 1.93
CA GLY A 60 -6.38 -9.44 0.61
C GLY A 60 -7.16 -8.13 0.71
N LEU A 61 -8.09 -8.02 1.67
CA LEU A 61 -8.84 -6.78 1.93
C LEU A 61 -7.92 -5.65 2.40
N LEU A 62 -6.98 -5.94 3.31
CA LEU A 62 -5.97 -4.98 3.75
C LEU A 62 -5.17 -4.46 2.54
N THR A 63 -4.70 -5.38 1.68
CA THR A 63 -3.95 -5.03 0.47
C THR A 63 -4.77 -4.17 -0.48
N LEU A 64 -6.05 -4.51 -0.68
CA LEU A 64 -6.96 -3.72 -1.51
C LEU A 64 -7.10 -2.27 -1.00
N VAL A 65 -7.23 -2.07 0.32
CA VAL A 65 -7.30 -0.73 0.92
C VAL A 65 -6.04 0.09 0.59
N PHE A 66 -4.86 -0.49 0.74
CA PHE A 66 -3.60 0.21 0.42
C PHE A 66 -3.47 0.50 -1.07
N VAL A 67 -3.83 -0.44 -1.95
CA VAL A 67 -3.82 -0.23 -3.41
C VAL A 67 -4.76 0.91 -3.83
N LEU A 68 -5.97 0.95 -3.28
CA LEU A 68 -6.91 2.05 -3.53
C LEU A 68 -6.34 3.38 -3.02
N PHE A 69 -5.68 3.39 -1.88
CA PHE A 69 -5.03 4.58 -1.35
C PHE A 69 -3.90 5.08 -2.28
N TYR A 70 -3.05 4.18 -2.78
CA TYR A 70 -2.03 4.54 -3.77
C TYR A 70 -2.65 5.08 -5.06
N ALA A 71 -3.73 4.46 -5.56
CA ALA A 71 -4.43 4.94 -6.76
C ALA A 71 -4.92 6.38 -6.60
N LEU A 72 -5.45 6.73 -5.42
CA LEU A 72 -5.85 8.10 -5.08
C LEU A 72 -4.64 9.06 -5.07
N LEU A 73 -3.51 8.65 -4.49
CA LEU A 73 -2.29 9.47 -4.45
C LEU A 73 -1.70 9.70 -5.83
N VAL A 74 -1.62 8.64 -6.66
CA VAL A 74 -1.19 8.69 -8.07
C VAL A 74 -2.08 9.65 -8.85
N TRP A 75 -3.40 9.53 -8.71
CA TRP A 75 -4.35 10.41 -9.39
C TRP A 75 -4.19 11.88 -8.97
N ARG A 76 -3.95 12.15 -7.69
CA ARG A 76 -3.66 13.52 -7.19
C ARG A 76 -2.36 14.08 -7.76
N SER A 77 -1.28 13.29 -7.75
CA SER A 77 0.01 13.69 -8.34
C SER A 77 -0.11 13.97 -9.83
N TRP A 78 -0.83 13.12 -10.57
CA TRP A 78 -1.08 13.29 -11.99
C TRP A 78 -1.87 14.57 -12.29
N ARG A 79 -2.93 14.85 -11.53
CA ARG A 79 -3.71 16.09 -11.67
C ARG A 79 -2.92 17.36 -11.32
N ALA A 80 -1.93 17.26 -10.43
CA ALA A 80 -1.06 18.37 -10.08
C ALA A 80 -0.01 18.62 -11.18
N LEU A 81 0.54 17.54 -11.76
CA LEU A 81 1.48 17.61 -12.88
C LEU A 81 0.88 18.35 -14.09
N GLN A 82 -0.41 18.15 -14.38
CA GLN A 82 -1.11 18.87 -15.45
C GLN A 82 -1.31 20.37 -15.18
N ARG A 83 -1.22 20.82 -13.93
CA ARG A 83 -1.56 22.21 -13.53
C ARG A 83 -0.34 23.07 -13.24
N GLN A 84 0.80 22.49 -12.89
CA GLN A 84 1.97 23.23 -12.38
C GLN A 84 3.27 22.78 -13.06
N PRO A 85 3.68 23.46 -14.15
CA PRO A 85 4.87 23.06 -14.91
C PRO A 85 6.21 23.30 -14.19
N GLU A 86 6.25 24.22 -13.22
CA GLU A 86 7.48 24.60 -12.51
C GLU A 86 7.95 23.56 -11.46
N ALA A 87 7.05 22.67 -10.99
CA ALA A 87 7.34 21.70 -9.93
C ALA A 87 7.49 20.25 -10.43
N HIS A 88 7.78 20.06 -11.72
CA HIS A 88 7.75 18.76 -12.39
C HIS A 88 8.60 17.68 -11.69
N PHE A 89 9.80 17.99 -11.20
CA PHE A 89 10.69 16.97 -10.62
C PHE A 89 10.06 16.32 -9.37
N MET A 90 9.59 17.12 -8.40
CA MET A 90 8.97 16.59 -7.18
C MET A 90 7.67 15.85 -7.47
N LEU A 91 6.86 16.34 -8.42
CA LEU A 91 5.61 15.71 -8.82
C LEU A 91 5.84 14.36 -9.51
N TRP A 92 6.84 14.28 -10.41
CA TRP A 92 7.25 13.02 -11.03
C TRP A 92 7.84 12.05 -10.03
N LEU A 93 8.71 12.50 -9.13
CA LEU A 93 9.27 11.67 -8.08
C LEU A 93 8.16 11.07 -7.20
N GLY A 94 7.23 11.90 -6.72
CA GLY A 94 6.09 11.43 -5.93
C GLY A 94 5.21 10.45 -6.70
N LEU A 95 4.90 10.73 -7.97
CA LEU A 95 4.13 9.84 -8.83
C LEU A 95 4.81 8.47 -8.98
N LEU A 96 6.10 8.46 -9.31
CA LEU A 96 6.87 7.23 -9.51
C LEU A 96 7.00 6.43 -8.22
N VAL A 97 7.26 7.09 -7.08
CA VAL A 97 7.32 6.40 -5.79
C VAL A 97 5.98 5.74 -5.44
N HIS A 98 4.85 6.42 -5.66
CA HIS A 98 3.53 5.83 -5.41
C HIS A 98 3.23 4.66 -6.34
N LEU A 99 3.59 4.76 -7.62
CA LEU A 99 3.42 3.67 -8.60
C LEU A 99 4.29 2.45 -8.26
N LEU A 100 5.56 2.67 -7.94
CA LEU A 100 6.48 1.60 -7.55
C LEU A 100 6.02 0.93 -6.25
N SER A 101 5.56 1.72 -5.28
CA SER A 101 5.00 1.19 -4.02
C SER A 101 3.76 0.34 -4.27
N ALA A 102 2.85 0.78 -5.13
CA ALA A 102 1.67 0.00 -5.52
C ALA A 102 2.05 -1.29 -6.27
N ALA A 103 2.99 -1.21 -7.21
CA ALA A 103 3.47 -2.38 -7.96
C ALA A 103 4.14 -3.41 -7.04
N ALA A 104 5.01 -2.96 -6.13
CA ALA A 104 5.66 -3.81 -5.14
C ALA A 104 4.63 -4.46 -4.20
N THR A 105 3.62 -3.70 -3.76
CA THR A 105 2.51 -4.21 -2.93
C THR A 105 1.78 -5.36 -3.65
N LEU A 106 1.37 -5.15 -4.90
CA LEU A 106 0.67 -6.16 -5.69
C LEU A 106 1.52 -7.41 -5.93
N PHE A 107 2.81 -7.22 -6.23
CA PHE A 107 3.74 -8.32 -6.44
C PHE A 107 3.95 -9.16 -5.17
N VAL A 108 4.17 -8.51 -4.02
CA VAL A 108 4.37 -9.18 -2.73
C VAL A 108 3.07 -9.84 -2.23
N ALA A 109 1.90 -9.30 -2.58
CA ALA A 109 0.61 -9.88 -2.22
C ALA A 109 0.19 -11.06 -3.09
N LEU A 110 0.81 -11.26 -4.26
CA LEU A 110 0.44 -12.31 -5.22
C LEU A 110 0.40 -13.71 -4.61
N PRO A 111 1.36 -14.13 -3.75
CA PRO A 111 1.31 -15.44 -3.09
C PRO A 111 0.06 -15.67 -2.23
N VAL A 112 -0.57 -14.62 -1.68
CA VAL A 112 -1.80 -14.72 -0.87
C VAL A 112 -2.97 -15.31 -1.68
N LEU A 113 -2.95 -15.20 -3.01
CA LEU A 113 -3.98 -15.74 -3.88
C LEU A 113 -3.79 -17.22 -4.24
N TYR A 114 -2.55 -17.72 -4.16
CA TYR A 114 -2.18 -19.05 -4.67
C TYR A 114 -1.73 -20.02 -3.58
N LEU A 115 -1.14 -19.53 -2.49
CA LEU A 115 -0.57 -20.36 -1.45
C LEU A 115 -1.46 -20.40 -0.20
N PRO A 116 -1.52 -21.55 0.50
CA PRO A 116 -2.05 -21.59 1.85
C PRO A 116 -1.19 -20.71 2.77
N PRO A 117 -1.80 -20.00 3.75
CA PRO A 117 -1.10 -19.01 4.58
C PRO A 117 -0.14 -19.64 5.59
N CYS A 118 -0.47 -20.84 6.05
CA CYS A 118 0.27 -21.53 7.09
C CYS A 118 0.79 -22.84 6.49
N VAL A 119 2.12 -22.99 6.50
CA VAL A 119 2.84 -24.21 6.10
C VAL A 119 3.62 -24.75 7.28
#